data_AF-R7YZ78-F1
#
_entry.id   AF-R7YZ78-F1
#
_cell.length_a   1.000
_cell.length_b   1.000
_cell.length_c   1.000
_cell.angle_alpha   90.00
_cell.angle_beta   90.00
_cell.angle_gamma   90.00
#
_symmetry.space_group_name_H-M   'P 1'
#
loop_
_entity.id
_entity.type
_entity.pdbx_description
1 polymer ?
#
loop_
_entity_poly.entity_id
_entity_poly.type
_entity_poly.pdbx_seq_one_letter_code
_entity_poly.pdbx_strand_id
1 'polypeptide(L)' 'IAQYIKKEFDIRKGATWHCIVGRNFGSFVTHETKHFIYFYLGHCAILLFKTQ' A
#
# COMPACT_ATOMS: atom_id res chain seq x y z
N ILE A 1 -5.41 -0.27 10.54
CA ILE A 1 -5.84 -0.53 9.14
C ILE A 1 -4.63 -0.74 8.23
N ALA A 2 -3.78 0.27 8.01
CA ALA A 2 -2.58 0.16 7.17
C ALA A 2 -1.68 -1.04 7.53
N GLN A 3 -1.34 -1.20 8.82
CA GLN A 3 -0.51 -2.30 9.30
C GLN A 3 -1.14 -3.68 9.02
N TYR A 4 -2.46 -3.81 9.15
CA TYR A 4 -3.17 -5.06 8.87
C TYR A 4 -3.10 -5.42 7.39
N ILE A 5 -3.39 -4.45 6.51
CA ILE A 5 -3.31 -4.64 5.04
C ILE A 5 -1.88 -5.04 4.63
N LYS A 6 -0.88 -4.30 5.12
CA LYS A 6 0.54 -4.62 4.91
C LYS A 6 0.85 -6.06 5.32
N LYS A 7 0.53 -6.44 6.56
CA LYS A 7 0.83 -7.77 7.11
C LYS A 7 0.18 -8.88 6.29
N GLU A 8 -1.09 -8.74 5.92
CA GLU A 8 -1.78 -9.74 5.10
C GLU A 8 -1.17 -9.88 3.71
N PHE A 9 -0.75 -8.79 3.09
CA PHE A 9 -0.07 -8.83 1.79
C PHE A 9 1.34 -9.43 1.89
N ASP A 10 2.09 -9.12 2.94
CA ASP A 10 3.39 -9.76 3.20
C ASP A 10 3.25 -11.28 3.33
N ILE A 11 2.24 -11.75 4.07
CA ILE A 11 1.99 -13.19 4.27
C ILE A 11 1.53 -13.87 2.97
N ARG A 12 0.62 -13.24 2.21
CA ARG A 12 -0.03 -13.90 1.06
C ARG A 12 0.67 -13.69 -0.28
N LYS A 13 1.43 -12.61 -0.43
CA LYS A 13 2.06 -12.18 -1.69
C LYS A 13 3.59 -12.01 -1.57
N GLY A 14 4.14 -12.37 -0.41
CA GLY A 14 5.55 -12.25 -0.08
C GLY A 14 5.94 -10.81 0.23
N ALA A 15 6.78 -10.64 1.26
CA ALA A 15 7.37 -9.37 1.63
C ALA A 15 8.23 -8.76 0.49
N THR A 16 8.49 -7.44 0.46
CA THR A 16 8.10 -6.43 1.47
C THR A 16 7.09 -5.43 0.91
N TRP A 17 5.87 -5.45 1.45
CA TRP A 17 4.82 -4.50 1.14
C TRP A 17 4.85 -3.30 2.08
N HIS A 18 4.37 -2.17 1.59
CA HIS A 18 4.18 -0.92 2.31
C HIS A 18 2.76 -0.42 2.10
N CYS A 19 2.11 0.05 3.16
CA CYS A 19 0.75 0.56 3.09
C CYS A 19 0.65 1.91 3.80
N ILE A 20 0.10 2.90 3.09
CA ILE A 20 -0.21 4.24 3.58
C ILE A 20 -1.72 4.42 3.52
N VAL A 21 -2.32 4.91 4.61
CA VAL A 21 -3.74 5.23 4.69
C VAL A 21 -3.89 6.61 5.29
N GLY A 22 -4.59 7.51 4.61
CA GLY A 22 -4.76 8.89 5.05
C GLY A 22 -5.78 9.65 4.23
N ARG A 23 -6.21 10.83 4.72
CA ARG A 23 -7.20 11.67 4.03
C ARG A 23 -6.56 12.53 2.94
N ASN A 24 -5.41 13.13 3.24
CA ASN A 24 -4.66 13.99 2.32
C ASN A 24 -3.17 13.63 2.41
N PHE A 25 -2.62 13.02 1.36
CA PHE A 25 -1.19 12.79 1.22
C PHE A 25 -0.78 12.80 -0.26
N GLY A 26 0.45 13.22 -0.52
CA GLY A 26 1.15 12.97 -1.78
C GLY A 26 2.26 11.95 -1.55
N SER A 27 2.54 11.11 -2.55
CA SER A 27 3.58 10.09 -2.45
C SER A 27 4.43 10.05 -3.71
N PHE A 28 5.75 10.01 -3.53
CA PHE A 28 6.71 9.71 -4.59
C PHE A 28 7.49 8.46 -4.16
N VAL A 29 7.19 7.31 -4.75
CA VAL A 29 7.72 6.01 -4.32
C VAL A 29 8.17 5.17 -5.52
N THR A 30 9.32 4.53 -5.39
CA THR A 30 9.75 3.45 -6.29
C THR A 30 9.09 2.15 -5.84
N HIS A 31 8.57 1.37 -6.79
CA HIS A 31 7.85 0.13 -6.52
C HIS A 31 8.12 -0.90 -7.60
N GLU A 32 7.89 -2.17 -7.28
CA GLU A 32 7.96 -3.27 -8.24
C GLU A 32 6.83 -3.17 -9.28
N THR A 33 7.15 -3.48 -10.54
CA THR A 33 6.16 -3.53 -11.61
C THR A 33 5.03 -4.50 -11.27
N LYS A 34 3.78 -4.09 -11.56
CA LYS A 34 2.51 -4.82 -11.26
C LYS A 34 2.15 -4.96 -9.77
N HIS A 35 2.94 -4.43 -8.83
CA HIS A 35 2.67 -4.51 -7.40
C HIS A 35 2.38 -3.13 -6.80
N PHE A 36 1.40 -2.43 -7.38
CA PHE A 36 0.98 -1.10 -6.96
C PHE A 36 -0.54 -0.97 -7.02
N ILE A 37 -1.14 -0.48 -5.95
CA ILE A 37 -2.58 -0.27 -5.82
C ILE A 37 -2.80 1.08 -5.12
N TYR A 38 -3.59 1.95 -5.74
CA TYR A 38 -4.01 3.22 -5.16
C TYR A 38 -5.51 3.44 -5.38
N PHE A 39 -6.25 3.61 -4.30
CA PHE A 39 -7.71 3.80 -4.35
C PHE A 39 -8.22 4.57 -3.13
N TYR A 40 -9.49 4.99 -3.20
CA TYR A 40 -10.18 5.65 -2.10
C TYR A 40 -11.26 4.73 -1.52
N LEU A 41 -11.36 4.73 -0.19
CA LEU A 41 -12.49 4.18 0.55
C LEU A 41 -13.12 5.30 1.37
N GLY A 42 -14.25 5.82 0.89
CA GLY A 42 -14.85 7.04 1.40
C GLY A 42 -13.89 8.23 1.26
N HIS A 43 -13.59 8.89 2.38
CA HIS A 43 -12.67 10.05 2.40
C HIS A 43 -11.21 9.67 2.71
N CYS A 44 -10.88 8.38 2.72
CA CYS A 44 -9.53 7.90 2.98
C CYS A 44 -8.91 7.33 1.70
N ALA A 45 -7.77 7.88 1.27
CA ALA A 45 -6.90 7.27 0.29
C ALA A 45 -6.13 6.12 0.91
N ILE A 46 -5.99 5.03 0.17
CA ILE A 46 -5.21 3.84 0.50
C ILE A 46 -4.21 3.64 -0.62
N LEU A 47 -2.93 3.68 -0.27
CA LEU A 47 -1.81 3.40 -1.16
C LEU A 47 -1.11 2.14 -0.64
N LEU A 48 -0.96 1.14 -1.51
CA LEU A 48 -0.32 -0.13 -1.20
C LEU A 48 0.64 -0.49 -2.34
N PHE A 49 1.90 -0.71 -2.02
CA PHE A 49 2.92 -1.03 -3.02
C PHE A 49 3.99 -1.98 -2.46
N LYS A 50 4.64 -2.73 -3.34
CA LYS A 50 5.76 -3.62 -3.00
C LYS A 50 7.09 -3.00 -3.44
N THR A 51 8.11 -3.17 -2.62
CA THR A 51 9.51 -2.86 -2.97
C THR A 51 10.35 -4.13 -2.94
N GLN A 52 11.40 -4.14 -3.76
CA GLN A 52 12.47 -5.14 -3.66
C GLN A 52 13.20 -5.02 -2.32
#